data_AF-A0A7Y7BEC8-F1
#
_entry.id   AF-A0A7Y7BEC8-F1
#
_cell.length_a   1.000
_cell.length_b   1.000
_cell.length_c   1.000
_cell.angle_alpha   90.00
_cell.angle_beta   90.00
_cell.angle_gamma   90.00
#
_symmetry.space_group_name_H-M   'P 1'
#
loop_
_entity.id
_entity.type
_entity.pdbx_description
1 polymer ?
#
loop_
_entity_poly.entity_id
_entity_poly.type
_entity_poly.pdbx_seq_one_letter_code
_entity_poly.pdbx_strand_id
1 'polypeptide(L)'
;MKISLVLFSLLACLSLSAQYAKLSDQAEVSLITVGPGPSLVDCFGHSALRVKDPALNIDKAYNYGIFDTTEKGFYIRFAAGTQQYMVAAYDFSLFVDSYVRQNRWMTEQVMNITQEEKQAIFEFLENNILPQNRLYLYDQFFDNCATKLRDIPKSVLGDKLRFHGEYLTEEASYRDLVDENSFNHLWLDLGIDIGLGNIVDRKA
;
A
#
# COMPACT_ATOMS: atom_id res chain seq x y z
N MET A 1 -24.95 -34.95 35.21
CA MET A 1 -23.52 -34.92 34.80
C MET A 1 -23.28 -35.18 33.31
N LYS A 2 -23.98 -36.09 32.62
CA LYS A 2 -23.72 -36.39 31.19
C LYS A 2 -24.08 -35.25 30.21
N ILE A 3 -25.14 -34.47 30.49
CA ILE A 3 -25.58 -33.34 29.62
C ILE A 3 -24.63 -32.14 29.73
N SER A 4 -24.04 -31.89 30.90
CA SER A 4 -23.09 -30.79 31.11
C SER A 4 -21.73 -31.02 30.43
N LEU A 5 -21.35 -32.28 30.20
CA LEU A 5 -20.13 -32.61 29.45
C LEU A 5 -20.27 -32.33 27.95
N VAL A 6 -21.47 -32.54 27.39
CA VAL A 6 -21.76 -32.32 25.95
C VAL A 6 -21.79 -30.82 25.61
N LEU A 7 -22.25 -29.97 26.54
CA LEU A 7 -22.24 -28.52 26.36
C LEU A 7 -20.81 -27.94 26.36
N PHE A 8 -19.90 -28.53 27.15
CA PHE A 8 -18.50 -28.07 27.24
C PHE A 8 -17.69 -28.44 25.99
N SER A 9 -17.97 -29.60 25.37
CA SER A 9 -17.34 -29.99 24.10
C SER A 9 -17.90 -29.24 22.88
N LEU A 10 -19.13 -28.72 22.92
CA LEU A 10 -19.64 -27.83 21.87
C LEU A 10 -19.02 -26.42 21.90
N LEU A 11 -18.70 -25.88 23.09
CA LEU A 11 -18.06 -24.57 23.21
C LEU A 11 -16.58 -24.57 22.78
N ALA A 12 -15.88 -25.71 22.89
CA ALA A 12 -14.48 -25.83 22.50
C ALA A 12 -14.25 -25.82 20.98
N CYS A 13 -15.30 -26.03 20.16
CA CYS A 13 -15.21 -26.03 18.70
C CYS A 13 -15.39 -24.65 18.04
N LEU A 14 -15.67 -23.59 18.82
CA LEU A 14 -15.96 -22.25 18.27
C LEU A 14 -14.71 -21.37 18.08
N SER A 15 -13.52 -21.90 18.32
CA SER A 15 -12.25 -21.22 18.04
C SER A 15 -11.65 -21.69 16.71
N LEU A 16 -12.46 -21.74 15.64
CA LEU A 16 -11.90 -21.80 14.29
C LEU A 16 -11.41 -20.39 13.93
N SER A 17 -10.14 -20.11 14.20
CA SER A 17 -9.47 -18.99 13.52
C SER A 17 -9.52 -19.29 12.03
N ALA A 18 -10.17 -18.42 11.25
CA ALA A 18 -10.13 -18.50 9.81
C ALA A 18 -8.66 -18.39 9.38
N GLN A 19 -8.08 -19.51 8.94
CA GLN A 19 -6.75 -19.51 8.36
C GLN A 19 -6.85 -18.93 6.95
N TYR A 20 -5.90 -18.06 6.60
CA TYR A 20 -5.79 -17.54 5.24
C TYR A 20 -5.56 -18.70 4.26
N ALA A 21 -5.93 -18.48 2.99
CA ALA A 21 -5.68 -19.46 1.95
C ALA A 21 -4.16 -19.74 1.86
N LYS A 22 -3.81 -21.02 1.71
CA LYS A 22 -2.42 -21.40 1.46
C LYS A 22 -2.14 -21.29 -0.04
N LEU A 23 -1.30 -20.34 -0.42
CA LEU A 23 -0.87 -20.11 -1.79
C LEU A 23 -0.24 -21.36 -2.41
N SER A 24 -0.54 -21.59 -3.68
CA SER A 24 0.07 -22.61 -4.52
C SER A 24 1.48 -22.23 -4.96
N ASP A 25 2.22 -23.19 -5.48
CA ASP A 25 3.54 -22.98 -6.09
C ASP A 25 3.50 -22.10 -7.35
N GLN A 26 2.31 -21.87 -7.92
CA GLN A 26 2.08 -20.97 -9.05
C GLN A 26 1.86 -19.51 -8.61
N ALA A 27 1.90 -19.22 -7.31
CA ALA A 27 1.65 -17.88 -6.82
C ALA A 27 2.79 -16.91 -7.16
N GLU A 28 2.43 -15.67 -7.47
CA GLU A 28 3.32 -14.54 -7.73
C GLU A 28 2.95 -13.39 -6.81
N VAL A 29 3.99 -12.71 -6.31
CA VAL A 29 3.87 -11.43 -5.61
C VAL A 29 4.62 -10.39 -6.44
N SER A 30 3.95 -9.31 -6.81
CA SER A 30 4.52 -8.28 -7.69
C SER A 30 4.38 -6.89 -7.08
N LEU A 31 5.35 -6.03 -7.37
CA LEU A 31 5.21 -4.59 -7.22
C LEU A 31 4.63 -4.01 -8.52
N ILE A 32 3.54 -3.27 -8.39
CA ILE A 32 2.93 -2.52 -9.49
C ILE A 32 3.27 -1.05 -9.29
N THR A 33 3.83 -0.42 -10.30
CA THR A 33 4.09 1.02 -10.33
C THR A 33 3.21 1.66 -11.38
N VAL A 34 2.53 2.74 -10.99
CA VAL A 34 1.64 3.52 -11.83
C VAL A 34 2.25 4.91 -12.01
N GLY A 35 2.37 5.34 -13.26
CA GLY A 35 2.89 6.66 -13.58
C GLY A 35 2.03 7.81 -13.04
N PRO A 36 2.55 9.04 -13.03
CA PRO A 36 1.82 10.27 -12.68
C PRO A 36 0.46 10.39 -13.38
N GLY A 37 -0.53 10.91 -12.66
CA GLY A 37 -1.87 11.23 -13.17
C GLY A 37 -2.13 12.73 -13.27
N PRO A 38 -3.27 13.14 -13.86
CA PRO A 38 -3.60 14.54 -14.12
C PRO A 38 -4.13 15.31 -12.89
N SER A 39 -4.45 14.60 -11.80
CA SER A 39 -5.04 15.18 -10.60
C SER A 39 -3.96 15.52 -9.57
N LEU A 40 -4.29 16.46 -8.67
CA LEU A 40 -3.39 16.90 -7.59
C LEU A 40 -2.87 15.75 -6.73
N VAL A 41 -3.72 14.77 -6.44
CA VAL A 41 -3.37 13.63 -5.57
C VAL A 41 -2.66 12.51 -6.34
N ASP A 42 -2.64 12.57 -7.67
CA ASP A 42 -2.08 11.54 -8.54
C ASP A 42 -0.76 11.96 -9.22
N CYS A 43 -0.37 13.23 -9.13
CA CYS A 43 0.77 13.78 -9.86
C CYS A 43 2.12 13.13 -9.47
N PHE A 44 2.23 12.55 -8.28
CA PHE A 44 3.42 11.81 -7.83
C PHE A 44 3.42 10.32 -8.22
N GLY A 45 2.42 9.87 -8.97
CA GLY A 45 2.23 8.46 -9.31
C GLY A 45 1.53 7.67 -8.20
N HIS A 46 1.52 6.35 -8.34
CA HIS A 46 0.96 5.44 -7.34
C HIS A 46 1.66 4.09 -7.43
N SER A 47 1.52 3.24 -6.42
CA SER A 47 2.04 1.88 -6.49
C SER A 47 1.21 0.95 -5.59
N ALA A 48 1.25 -0.35 -5.90
CA ALA A 48 0.48 -1.38 -5.21
C ALA A 48 1.24 -2.71 -5.14
N LEU A 49 0.90 -3.57 -4.18
CA LEU A 49 1.30 -4.99 -4.22
C LEU A 49 0.22 -5.79 -4.93
N ARG A 50 0.62 -6.68 -5.84
CA ARG A 50 -0.26 -7.66 -6.46
C ARG A 50 0.06 -9.04 -5.89
N VAL A 51 -0.98 -9.81 -5.57
CA VAL A 51 -0.86 -11.26 -5.34
C VAL A 51 -1.72 -11.97 -6.38
N LYS A 52 -1.09 -12.86 -7.14
CA LYS A 52 -1.73 -13.66 -8.18
C LYS A 52 -1.48 -15.14 -7.91
N ASP A 53 -2.53 -15.93 -7.83
CA ASP A 53 -2.47 -17.38 -7.72
C ASP A 53 -3.57 -18.00 -8.60
N PRO A 54 -3.23 -18.50 -9.80
CA PRO A 54 -4.20 -19.05 -10.73
C PRO A 54 -4.85 -20.34 -10.22
N ALA A 55 -4.18 -21.14 -9.39
CA ALA A 55 -4.74 -22.38 -8.84
C ALA A 55 -5.85 -22.10 -7.83
N LEU A 56 -5.82 -20.93 -7.19
CA LEU A 56 -6.81 -20.48 -6.22
C LEU A 56 -7.77 -19.41 -6.77
N ASN A 57 -7.61 -19.03 -8.04
CA ASN A 57 -8.33 -17.91 -8.65
C ASN A 57 -8.19 -16.59 -7.85
N ILE A 58 -6.97 -16.33 -7.36
CA ILE A 58 -6.63 -15.08 -6.69
C ILE A 58 -5.91 -14.20 -7.70
N ASP A 59 -6.38 -12.97 -7.90
CA ASP A 59 -5.64 -11.94 -8.63
C ASP A 59 -6.03 -10.56 -8.06
N LYS A 60 -5.36 -10.16 -6.98
CA LYS A 60 -5.70 -8.99 -6.18
C LYS A 60 -4.59 -7.94 -6.21
N ALA A 61 -4.96 -6.67 -6.38
CA ALA A 61 -4.13 -5.51 -6.06
C ALA A 61 -4.47 -4.97 -4.67
N TYR A 62 -3.48 -4.86 -3.80
CA TYR A 62 -3.56 -4.26 -2.48
C TYR A 62 -3.09 -2.82 -2.55
N ASN A 63 -4.04 -1.90 -2.43
CA ASN A 63 -3.84 -0.47 -2.59
C ASN A 63 -3.85 0.21 -1.24
N TYR A 64 -2.71 0.78 -0.87
CA TYR A 64 -2.54 1.63 0.30
C TYR A 64 -2.71 3.08 -0.11
N GLY A 65 -3.26 3.91 0.78
CA GLY A 65 -3.44 5.34 0.51
C GLY A 65 -4.79 5.67 -0.10
N ILE A 66 -5.80 4.83 0.12
CA ILE A 66 -7.18 5.13 -0.27
C ILE A 66 -7.78 6.07 0.78
N PHE A 67 -8.57 7.05 0.33
CA PHE A 67 -9.28 7.98 1.19
C PHE A 67 -10.61 8.37 0.54
N ASP A 68 -11.50 8.96 1.34
CA ASP A 68 -12.78 9.48 0.88
C ASP A 68 -12.83 11.00 1.07
N THR A 69 -12.77 11.74 -0.04
CA THR A 69 -12.84 13.21 -0.05
C THR A 69 -14.21 13.76 0.34
N THR A 70 -15.25 12.91 0.32
CA THR A 70 -16.62 13.30 0.68
C THR A 70 -16.86 13.28 2.20
N GLU A 71 -15.91 12.73 2.97
CA GLU A 71 -15.98 12.77 4.42
C GLU A 71 -16.08 14.20 4.94
N LYS A 72 -16.97 14.40 5.92
CA LYS A 72 -17.14 15.70 6.56
C LYS A 72 -15.81 16.17 7.15
N GLY A 73 -15.31 17.32 6.71
CA GLY A 73 -14.07 17.93 7.19
C GLY A 73 -12.79 17.32 6.63
N PHE A 74 -12.86 16.52 5.55
CA PHE A 74 -11.70 15.92 4.88
C PHE A 74 -10.56 16.92 4.67
N TYR A 75 -10.81 18.04 3.97
CA TYR A 75 -9.77 19.01 3.64
C TYR A 75 -9.09 19.64 4.86
N ILE A 76 -9.83 19.82 5.97
CA ILE A 76 -9.27 20.34 7.22
C ILE A 76 -8.32 19.32 7.84
N ARG A 77 -8.73 18.05 7.93
CA ARG A 77 -7.88 16.98 8.46
C ARG A 77 -6.69 16.70 7.57
N PHE A 78 -6.89 16.73 6.25
CA PHE A 78 -5.84 16.59 5.25
C PHE A 78 -4.77 17.67 5.42
N ALA A 79 -5.16 18.95 5.46
CA ALA A 79 -4.24 20.06 5.67
C ALA A 79 -3.56 20.02 7.05
N ALA A 80 -4.24 19.50 8.07
CA ALA A 80 -3.69 19.32 9.41
C ALA A 80 -2.83 18.04 9.57
N GLY A 81 -2.68 17.20 8.54
CA GLY A 81 -1.94 15.94 8.62
C GLY A 81 -2.59 14.88 9.55
N THR A 82 -3.90 14.98 9.80
CA THR A 82 -4.65 14.08 10.71
C THR A 82 -5.65 13.19 10.00
N GLN A 83 -5.66 13.19 8.67
CA GLN A 83 -6.57 12.36 7.89
C GLN A 83 -6.15 10.89 7.95
N GLN A 84 -7.11 10.02 8.23
CA GLN A 84 -6.92 8.58 8.11
C GLN A 84 -7.09 8.13 6.67
N TYR A 85 -6.23 7.20 6.28
CA TYR A 85 -6.27 6.52 5.00
C TYR A 85 -6.52 5.05 5.25
N MET A 86 -6.85 4.34 4.18
CA MET A 86 -7.12 2.92 4.25
C MET A 86 -6.36 2.13 3.19
N VAL A 87 -6.18 0.86 3.51
CA VAL A 87 -5.87 -0.17 2.52
C VAL A 87 -7.14 -0.88 2.09
N ALA A 88 -7.18 -1.29 0.83
CA ALA A 88 -8.18 -2.22 0.31
C ALA A 88 -7.56 -3.11 -0.78
N ALA A 89 -8.16 -4.28 -0.96
CA ALA A 89 -7.86 -5.16 -2.08
C ALA A 89 -8.94 -5.03 -3.15
N TYR A 90 -8.52 -5.03 -4.42
CA TYR A 90 -9.39 -5.02 -5.59
C TYR A 90 -8.99 -6.13 -6.54
N ASP A 91 -9.93 -6.62 -7.36
CA ASP A 91 -9.57 -7.45 -8.51
C ASP A 91 -8.57 -6.70 -9.40
N PHE A 92 -7.51 -7.38 -9.80
CA PHE A 92 -6.41 -6.74 -10.53
C PHE A 92 -6.87 -6.15 -11.88
N SER A 93 -7.85 -6.77 -12.55
CA SER A 93 -8.44 -6.22 -13.77
C SER A 93 -9.11 -4.87 -13.54
N LEU A 94 -9.90 -4.74 -12.46
CA LEU A 94 -10.56 -3.48 -12.09
C LEU A 94 -9.54 -2.40 -11.71
N PHE A 95 -8.47 -2.80 -11.02
CA PHE A 95 -7.33 -1.93 -10.74
C PHE A 95 -6.74 -1.39 -12.05
N VAL A 96 -6.34 -2.26 -12.97
CA VAL A 96 -5.76 -1.90 -14.27
C VAL A 96 -6.69 -0.97 -15.05
N ASP A 97 -7.96 -1.35 -15.18
CA ASP A 97 -8.95 -0.58 -15.93
C ASP A 97 -9.12 0.84 -15.38
N SER A 98 -8.98 1.02 -14.06
CA SER A 98 -9.10 2.34 -13.42
C SER A 98 -7.99 3.31 -13.85
N TYR A 99 -6.75 2.83 -14.02
CA TYR A 99 -5.61 3.67 -14.41
C TYR A 99 -5.46 3.79 -15.92
N VAL A 100 -5.85 2.75 -16.68
CA VAL A 100 -5.92 2.84 -18.15
C VAL A 100 -6.91 3.93 -18.59
N ARG A 101 -8.08 4.03 -17.94
CA ARG A 101 -9.05 5.11 -18.21
C ARG A 101 -8.52 6.51 -17.92
N GLN A 102 -7.49 6.62 -17.07
CA GLN A 102 -6.80 7.87 -16.76
C GLN A 102 -5.63 8.15 -17.72
N ASN A 103 -5.39 7.27 -18.71
CA ASN A 103 -4.26 7.33 -19.62
C ASN A 103 -2.89 7.30 -18.91
N ARG A 104 -2.79 6.50 -17.84
CA ARG A 104 -1.56 6.33 -17.05
C ARG A 104 -0.85 5.04 -17.44
N TRP A 105 0.48 5.08 -17.52
CA TRP A 105 1.28 3.88 -17.74
C TRP A 105 1.41 3.08 -16.44
N MET A 106 1.61 1.77 -16.58
CA MET A 106 1.87 0.87 -15.46
C MET A 106 2.98 -0.12 -15.79
N THR A 107 3.79 -0.46 -14.80
CA THR A 107 4.81 -1.51 -14.86
C THR A 107 4.60 -2.51 -13.74
N GLU A 108 4.92 -3.77 -14.01
CA GLU A 108 4.89 -4.86 -13.03
C GLU A 108 6.29 -5.44 -12.83
N GLN A 109 6.69 -5.58 -11.57
CA GLN A 109 7.92 -6.25 -11.17
C GLN A 109 7.58 -7.44 -10.27
N VAL A 110 7.65 -8.65 -10.83
CA VAL A 110 7.47 -9.91 -10.10
C VAL A 110 8.67 -10.13 -9.17
N MET A 111 8.41 -10.38 -7.90
CA MET A 111 9.46 -10.60 -6.90
C MET A 111 10.02 -12.02 -6.97
N ASN A 112 11.34 -12.13 -7.00
CA ASN A 112 12.04 -13.41 -6.92
C ASN A 112 12.27 -13.82 -5.46
N ILE A 113 11.24 -14.41 -4.83
CA ILE A 113 11.19 -14.76 -3.40
C ILE A 113 10.66 -16.19 -3.20
N THR A 114 10.93 -16.78 -2.03
CA THR A 114 10.52 -18.16 -1.74
C THR A 114 9.01 -18.30 -1.55
N GLN A 115 8.49 -19.52 -1.62
CA GLN A 115 7.06 -19.77 -1.41
C GLN A 115 6.59 -19.35 -0.01
N GLU A 116 7.44 -19.55 1.00
CA GLU A 116 7.17 -19.15 2.38
C GLU A 116 7.10 -17.63 2.51
N GLU A 117 7.97 -16.89 1.81
CA GLU A 117 7.97 -15.43 1.78
C GLU A 117 6.73 -14.87 1.06
N LYS A 118 6.32 -15.49 -0.06
CA LYS A 118 5.06 -15.15 -0.74
C LYS A 118 3.86 -15.33 0.18
N GLN A 119 3.78 -16.47 0.87
CA GLN A 119 2.71 -16.76 1.82
C GLN A 119 2.67 -15.73 2.96
N ALA A 120 3.82 -15.42 3.56
CA ALA A 120 3.90 -14.45 4.64
C ALA A 120 3.46 -13.03 4.21
N ILE A 121 3.84 -12.59 3.00
CA ILE A 121 3.37 -11.32 2.44
C ILE A 121 1.84 -11.37 2.23
N PHE A 122 1.31 -12.44 1.64
CA PHE A 122 -0.13 -12.57 1.41
C PHE A 122 -0.94 -12.53 2.72
N GLU A 123 -0.51 -13.26 3.74
CA GLU A 123 -1.17 -13.25 5.05
C GLU A 123 -1.11 -11.87 5.71
N PHE A 124 0.01 -11.16 5.59
CA PHE A 124 0.13 -9.79 6.08
C PHE A 124 -0.89 -8.87 5.41
N LEU A 125 -1.02 -8.99 4.08
CA LEU A 125 -1.91 -8.18 3.26
C LEU A 125 -3.39 -8.47 3.53
N GLU A 126 -3.77 -9.75 3.60
CA GLU A 126 -5.14 -10.15 3.96
C GLU A 126 -5.51 -9.71 5.39
N ASN A 127 -4.56 -9.76 6.33
CA ASN A 127 -4.76 -9.25 7.67
C ASN A 127 -4.96 -7.72 7.68
N ASN A 128 -4.24 -6.99 6.84
CA ASN A 128 -4.29 -5.53 6.77
C ASN A 128 -5.61 -5.02 6.20
N ILE A 129 -6.27 -5.74 5.29
CA ILE A 129 -7.55 -5.30 4.72
C ILE A 129 -8.76 -5.56 5.65
N LEU A 130 -8.56 -6.20 6.81
CA LEU A 130 -9.63 -6.40 7.79
C LEU A 130 -10.13 -5.06 8.34
N PRO A 131 -11.44 -4.89 8.63
CA PRO A 131 -12.01 -3.62 9.09
C PRO A 131 -11.28 -2.99 10.28
N GLN A 132 -10.79 -3.80 11.21
CA GLN A 132 -10.06 -3.36 12.40
C GLN A 132 -8.59 -2.95 12.14
N ASN A 133 -8.01 -3.37 11.01
CA ASN A 133 -6.59 -3.16 10.69
C ASN A 133 -6.36 -2.21 9.51
N ARG A 134 -7.40 -1.95 8.71
CA ARG A 134 -7.26 -1.27 7.43
C ARG A 134 -6.99 0.22 7.50
N LEU A 135 -7.25 0.86 8.64
CA LEU A 135 -7.08 2.30 8.83
C LEU A 135 -5.70 2.62 9.39
N TYR A 136 -5.04 3.63 8.81
CA TYR A 136 -3.76 4.13 9.30
C TYR A 136 -3.63 5.64 9.06
N LEU A 137 -2.74 6.28 9.82
CA LEU A 137 -2.41 7.69 9.62
C LEU A 137 -1.40 7.79 8.49
N TYR A 138 -1.72 8.56 7.46
CA TYR A 138 -0.86 8.70 6.30
C TYR A 138 0.11 9.86 6.50
N ASP A 139 1.39 9.58 6.30
CA ASP A 139 2.43 10.60 6.24
C ASP A 139 2.96 10.65 4.81
N GLN A 140 2.96 11.85 4.22
CA GLN A 140 3.28 12.05 2.81
C GLN A 140 4.70 11.60 2.44
N PHE A 141 5.64 11.56 3.39
CA PHE A 141 7.03 11.17 3.14
C PHE A 141 7.39 9.83 3.79
N PHE A 142 6.81 9.53 4.95
CA PHE A 142 7.28 8.43 5.80
C PHE A 142 6.32 7.25 5.91
N ASP A 143 5.02 7.43 5.69
CA ASP A 143 4.02 6.36 5.76
C ASP A 143 2.93 6.50 4.69
N ASN A 144 3.31 6.18 3.46
CA ASN A 144 2.54 6.40 2.25
C ASN A 144 2.44 5.15 1.35
N CYS A 145 1.76 5.28 0.22
CA CYS A 145 1.61 4.16 -0.72
C CYS A 145 2.94 3.62 -1.26
N ALA A 146 4.02 4.40 -1.31
CA ALA A 146 5.34 3.93 -1.73
C ALA A 146 6.12 3.27 -0.59
N THR A 147 6.11 3.85 0.62
CA THR A 147 6.85 3.28 1.77
C THR A 147 6.25 1.96 2.23
N LYS A 148 4.92 1.78 2.18
CA LYS A 148 4.28 0.48 2.48
C LYS A 148 4.84 -0.65 1.60
N LEU A 149 5.14 -0.38 0.34
CA LEU A 149 5.64 -1.37 -0.62
C LEU A 149 7.11 -1.71 -0.41
N ARG A 150 7.85 -0.82 0.26
CA ARG A 150 9.20 -1.07 0.77
C ARG A 150 9.13 -1.87 2.08
N ASP A 151 8.29 -1.41 3.02
CA ASP A 151 8.30 -1.85 4.41
C ASP A 151 7.65 -3.21 4.60
N ILE A 152 6.58 -3.53 3.86
CA ILE A 152 5.92 -4.83 3.95
C ILE A 152 6.86 -5.96 3.51
N PRO A 153 7.46 -5.94 2.29
CA PRO A 153 8.47 -6.93 1.94
C PRO A 153 9.66 -6.92 2.89
N LYS A 154 10.14 -5.75 3.34
CA LYS A 154 11.26 -5.67 4.29
C LYS A 154 10.95 -6.38 5.61
N SER A 155 9.73 -6.27 6.12
CA SER A 155 9.29 -6.93 7.36
C SER A 155 9.30 -8.46 7.27
N VAL A 156 9.10 -9.01 6.07
CA VAL A 156 9.07 -10.47 5.83
C VAL A 156 10.47 -10.99 5.48
N LEU A 157 11.17 -10.30 4.57
CA LEU A 157 12.47 -10.74 4.05
C LEU A 157 13.64 -10.40 5.00
N GLY A 158 13.46 -9.42 5.88
CA GLY A 158 14.52 -8.95 6.77
C GLY A 158 15.76 -8.50 5.99
N ASP A 159 16.94 -8.98 6.38
CA ASP A 159 18.23 -8.60 5.79
C ASP A 159 18.48 -9.15 4.39
N LYS A 160 17.61 -10.06 3.90
CA LYS A 160 17.66 -10.53 2.51
C LYS A 160 17.31 -9.42 1.52
N LEU A 161 16.41 -8.49 1.90
CA LEU A 161 16.07 -7.34 1.08
C LEU A 161 17.10 -6.22 1.30
N ARG A 162 17.91 -5.98 0.27
CA ARG A 162 18.94 -4.94 0.24
C ARG A 162 18.59 -3.91 -0.82
N PHE A 163 18.58 -2.64 -0.40
CA PHE A 163 18.40 -1.51 -1.29
C PHE A 163 19.78 -1.02 -1.73
N HIS A 164 19.99 -0.93 -3.04
CA HIS A 164 21.22 -0.38 -3.62
C HIS A 164 20.97 1.08 -3.98
N GLY A 165 21.65 2.01 -3.30
CA GLY A 165 21.54 3.45 -3.54
C GLY A 165 22.55 4.00 -4.55
N GLU A 166 23.33 3.12 -5.19
CA GLU A 166 24.47 3.49 -6.06
C GLU A 166 24.06 4.30 -7.30
N TYR A 167 22.77 4.32 -7.64
CA TYR A 167 22.22 5.11 -8.74
C TYR A 167 21.93 6.58 -8.36
N LEU A 168 21.90 6.90 -7.06
CA LEU A 168 21.69 8.27 -6.58
C LEU A 168 23.01 9.04 -6.73
N THR A 169 23.03 9.96 -7.68
CA THR A 169 24.23 10.73 -8.04
C THR A 169 24.31 12.09 -7.37
N GLU A 170 23.19 12.59 -6.84
CA GLU A 170 23.07 13.90 -6.19
C GLU A 170 22.22 13.80 -4.92
N GLU A 171 22.56 14.61 -3.92
CA GLU A 171 21.76 14.73 -2.69
C GLU A 171 20.63 15.73 -2.88
N ALA A 172 19.40 15.25 -3.03
CA ALA A 172 18.20 16.06 -3.09
C ALA A 172 17.62 16.33 -1.69
N SER A 173 17.01 17.51 -1.49
CA SER A 173 16.06 17.74 -0.41
C SER A 173 14.69 17.18 -0.77
N TYR A 174 13.80 17.01 0.22
CA TYR A 174 12.41 16.65 -0.09
C TYR A 174 11.72 17.68 -0.97
N ARG A 175 12.08 18.98 -0.86
CA ARG A 175 11.57 20.03 -1.75
C ARG A 175 11.99 19.78 -3.18
N ASP A 176 13.28 19.54 -3.42
CA ASP A 176 13.79 19.24 -4.77
C ASP A 176 13.01 18.06 -5.42
N LEU A 177 12.72 17.01 -4.65
CA LEU A 177 11.98 15.83 -5.12
C LEU A 177 10.48 16.12 -5.36
N VAL A 178 9.87 16.98 -4.55
CA VAL A 178 8.48 17.42 -4.74
C VAL A 178 8.38 18.27 -6.00
N ASP A 179 9.23 19.29 -6.14
CA ASP A 179 9.26 20.24 -7.25
C ASP A 179 9.45 19.53 -8.59
N GLU A 180 10.31 18.51 -8.63
CA GLU A 180 10.55 17.68 -9.82
C GLU A 180 9.27 17.02 -10.34
N ASN A 181 8.34 16.68 -9.45
CA ASN A 181 7.12 15.94 -9.77
C ASN A 181 5.85 16.83 -9.76
N SER A 182 5.90 18.00 -9.12
CA SER A 182 4.81 18.98 -9.04
C SER A 182 4.86 20.05 -10.13
N PHE A 183 5.89 20.06 -11.00
CA PHE A 183 6.21 21.16 -11.94
C PHE A 183 5.05 21.68 -12.80
N ASN A 184 4.08 20.84 -13.15
CA ASN A 184 2.88 21.24 -13.92
C ASN A 184 1.73 21.81 -13.07
N HIS A 185 1.92 21.93 -11.75
CA HIS A 185 0.93 22.30 -10.76
C HIS A 185 1.45 23.42 -9.84
N LEU A 186 1.83 24.56 -10.40
CA LEU A 186 2.45 25.70 -9.68
C LEU A 186 1.74 26.12 -8.39
N TRP A 187 0.40 26.09 -8.35
CA TRP A 187 -0.34 26.45 -7.13
C TRP A 187 -0.33 25.36 -6.06
N LEU A 188 -0.23 24.09 -6.47
CA LEU A 188 -0.03 22.97 -5.55
C LEU A 188 1.35 23.08 -4.93
N ASP A 189 2.36 23.27 -5.77
CA ASP A 189 3.76 23.40 -5.39
C ASP A 189 3.95 24.50 -4.33
N LEU A 190 3.47 25.71 -4.65
CA LEU A 190 3.45 26.83 -3.71
C LEU A 190 2.68 26.50 -2.41
N GLY A 191 1.59 25.75 -2.50
CA GLY A 191 0.80 25.33 -1.33
C GLY A 191 1.56 24.36 -0.43
N ILE A 192 2.29 23.41 -1.02
CA ILE A 192 3.15 22.47 -0.30
C ILE A 192 4.30 23.22 0.36
N ASP A 193 4.93 24.15 -0.37
CA ASP A 193 6.02 24.97 0.15
C ASP A 193 5.63 25.77 1.39
N ILE A 194 4.47 26.42 1.34
CA ILE A 194 3.94 27.20 2.46
C ILE A 194 3.50 26.28 3.60
N GLY A 195 2.83 25.18 3.29
CA GLY A 195 2.22 24.29 4.27
C GLY A 195 3.24 23.46 5.06
N LEU A 196 4.26 22.94 4.38
CA LEU A 196 5.30 22.10 4.99
C LEU A 196 6.53 22.90 5.42
N GLY A 197 6.74 24.09 4.84
CA GLY A 197 7.80 25.01 5.23
C GLY A 197 9.17 24.36 5.20
N ASN A 198 9.93 24.48 6.28
CA ASN A 198 11.32 24.00 6.35
C ASN A 198 11.47 22.48 6.57
N ILE A 199 10.38 21.75 6.77
CA ILE A 199 10.44 20.29 6.93
C ILE A 199 10.95 19.64 5.64
N VAL A 200 10.55 20.19 4.49
CA VAL A 200 10.95 19.69 3.18
C VAL A 200 12.35 20.16 2.71
N ASP A 201 12.99 21.09 3.43
CA ASP A 201 14.37 21.51 3.13
C ASP A 201 15.43 20.50 3.63
N ARG A 202 14.99 19.47 4.36
CA ARG A 202 15.88 18.39 4.82
C ARG A 202 16.29 17.50 3.65
N LYS A 203 17.51 16.97 3.73
CA LYS A 203 18.00 15.95 2.79
C LYS A 203 17.20 14.66 2.93
N ALA A 204 16.85 14.07 1.79
CA ALA A 204 16.02 12.88 1.68
C ALA A 204 16.80 11.58 1.91
#